data_AF-A0A9D8LT99-F1
#
_entry.id   AF-A0A9D8LT99-F1
#
_cell.length_a   1.000
_cell.length_b   1.000
_cell.length_c   1.000
_cell.angle_alpha   90.00
_cell.angle_beta   90.00
_cell.angle_gamma   90.00
#
_symmetry.space_group_name_H-M   'P 1'
#
loop_
_entity.id
_entity.type
_entity.pdbx_description
1 polymer ?
#
loop_
_entity_poly.entity_id
_entity_poly.type
_entity_poly.pdbx_seq_one_letter_code
_entity_poly.pdbx_strand_id
1 'polypeptide(L)'
;MAATALFAAAPAFAQSAPLNCTGPFARNADEASLIRAFGKANVRRARIEVGEGEKQQGAIIFPGDGKRRIELIWHDGAKRRRPATIYIREGSTQVVQTPDGTPIGIGTSLATVEKANGGPFTILGFGWDYAGTATDWRGGKLAKAGGGCRLLVRFHDTPGANAAALDRVSGDSEFSSSDADIRAVKPIAGEILLSWGE
;
A
#
# COMPACT_ATOMS: atom_id res chain seq x y z
N MET A 1 -31.23 -48.46 -5.15
CA MET A 1 -31.07 -47.26 -4.29
C MET A 1 -29.73 -46.64 -4.65
N ALA A 2 -29.72 -45.49 -5.31
CA ALA A 2 -28.50 -44.75 -5.64
C ALA A 2 -28.53 -43.44 -4.86
N ALA A 3 -27.56 -43.25 -3.96
CA ALA A 3 -27.43 -42.06 -3.15
C ALA A 3 -26.68 -40.99 -3.95
N THR A 4 -27.37 -39.88 -4.24
CA THR A 4 -26.78 -38.71 -4.88
C THR A 4 -25.98 -37.93 -3.83
N ALA A 5 -24.67 -37.90 -3.98
CA ALA A 5 -23.81 -37.04 -3.17
C ALA A 5 -23.88 -35.59 -3.68
N LEU A 6 -24.41 -34.70 -2.85
CA LEU A 6 -24.34 -33.25 -3.05
C LEU A 6 -22.93 -32.78 -2.65
N PHE A 7 -22.11 -32.44 -3.64
CA PHE A 7 -20.90 -31.66 -3.40
C PHE A 7 -21.31 -30.21 -3.10
N ALA A 8 -21.29 -29.85 -1.81
CA ALA A 8 -21.33 -28.45 -1.41
C ALA A 8 -20.01 -27.79 -1.86
N ALA A 9 -20.09 -26.94 -2.88
CA ALA A 9 -18.97 -26.09 -3.25
C ALA A 9 -18.67 -25.14 -2.06
N ALA A 10 -17.49 -25.29 -1.47
CA ALA A 10 -17.00 -24.31 -0.51
C ALA A 10 -16.92 -22.93 -1.19
N PRO A 11 -17.25 -21.84 -0.50
CA PRO A 11 -17.14 -20.52 -1.10
C PRO A 11 -15.66 -20.30 -1.44
N ALA A 12 -15.38 -20.07 -2.72
CA ALA A 12 -14.09 -19.54 -3.14
C ALA A 12 -13.81 -18.31 -2.29
N PHE A 13 -12.68 -18.30 -1.57
CA PHE A 13 -12.19 -17.09 -0.92
C PHE A 13 -12.11 -16.03 -2.02
N ALA A 14 -13.08 -15.12 -2.03
CA ALA A 14 -13.12 -14.05 -3.02
C ALA A 14 -11.82 -13.28 -2.86
N GLN A 15 -10.91 -13.48 -3.81
CA GLN A 15 -9.67 -12.73 -3.87
C GLN A 15 -10.06 -11.26 -3.84
N SER A 16 -9.56 -10.54 -2.83
CA SER A 16 -9.89 -9.13 -2.65
C SER A 16 -9.51 -8.41 -3.94
N ALA A 17 -10.47 -7.72 -4.56
CA ALA A 17 -10.17 -6.93 -5.75
C ALA A 17 -9.04 -5.95 -5.42
N PRO A 18 -8.05 -5.77 -6.31
CA PRO A 18 -6.99 -4.80 -6.11
C PRO A 18 -7.53 -3.41 -5.75
N LEU A 19 -6.92 -2.79 -4.75
CA LEU A 19 -7.27 -1.46 -4.28
C LEU A 19 -6.91 -0.40 -5.32
N ASN A 20 -7.81 0.58 -5.43
CA ASN A 20 -7.62 1.80 -6.18
C ASN A 20 -8.45 2.92 -5.53
N CYS A 21 -8.28 4.15 -6.00
CA CYS A 21 -8.90 5.35 -5.48
C CYS A 21 -10.27 5.65 -6.08
N THR A 22 -11.08 4.60 -6.26
CA THR A 22 -12.45 4.68 -6.75
C THR A 22 -13.44 4.04 -5.77
N GLY A 23 -14.74 4.20 -6.03
CA GLY A 23 -15.80 3.62 -5.20
C GLY A 23 -15.68 3.98 -3.72
N PRO A 24 -15.55 3.00 -2.80
CA PRO A 24 -15.44 3.26 -1.35
C PRO A 24 -14.19 4.04 -0.96
N PHE A 25 -13.22 4.13 -1.85
CA PHE A 25 -11.97 4.86 -1.69
C PHE A 25 -11.89 6.04 -2.67
N ALA A 26 -12.98 6.57 -3.20
CA ALA A 26 -12.94 7.75 -4.08
C ALA A 26 -12.60 9.04 -3.32
N ARG A 27 -12.17 10.10 -4.03
CA ARG A 27 -11.84 11.42 -3.44
C ARG A 27 -12.96 12.02 -2.58
N ASN A 28 -14.21 11.76 -2.94
CA ASN A 28 -15.41 12.24 -2.24
C ASN A 28 -16.05 11.18 -1.32
N ALA A 29 -15.37 10.05 -1.09
CA ALA A 29 -15.86 8.99 -0.22
C ALA A 29 -16.01 9.47 1.23
N ASP A 30 -16.85 8.76 1.97
CA ASP A 30 -17.08 8.97 3.39
C ASP A 30 -17.25 7.64 4.13
N GLU A 31 -17.34 7.68 5.45
CA GLU A 31 -17.55 6.49 6.26
C GLU A 31 -18.78 5.68 5.81
N ALA A 32 -19.85 6.33 5.36
CA ALA A 32 -21.04 5.63 4.90
C ALA A 32 -20.75 4.81 3.62
N SER A 33 -19.91 5.33 2.72
CA SER A 33 -19.45 4.55 1.55
C SER A 33 -18.61 3.32 1.93
N LEU A 34 -17.73 3.43 2.94
CA LEU A 34 -16.98 2.29 3.47
C LEU A 34 -17.93 1.24 4.07
N ILE A 35 -18.89 1.68 4.90
CA ILE A 35 -19.87 0.78 5.53
C ILE A 35 -20.74 0.07 4.48
N ARG A 36 -21.15 0.77 3.40
CA ARG A 36 -21.90 0.14 2.31
C ARG A 36 -21.08 -0.94 1.59
N ALA A 37 -19.79 -0.69 1.37
CA ALA A 37 -18.94 -1.62 0.63
C ALA A 37 -18.47 -2.82 1.46
N PHE A 38 -18.12 -2.60 2.74
CA PHE A 38 -17.47 -3.61 3.58
C PHE A 38 -18.36 -4.15 4.70
N GLY A 39 -19.50 -3.51 4.96
CA GLY A 39 -20.38 -3.82 6.08
C GLY A 39 -19.92 -3.17 7.39
N LYS A 40 -20.89 -2.75 8.22
CA LYS A 40 -20.63 -2.01 9.48
C LYS A 40 -19.71 -2.78 10.44
N ALA A 41 -19.79 -4.11 10.49
CA ALA A 41 -18.94 -4.94 11.34
C ALA A 41 -17.46 -4.91 10.95
N ASN A 42 -17.15 -4.58 9.69
CA ASN A 42 -15.79 -4.56 9.15
C ASN A 42 -15.20 -3.14 9.07
N VAL A 43 -15.90 -2.11 9.55
CA VAL A 43 -15.40 -0.72 9.54
C VAL A 43 -15.40 -0.19 10.96
N ARG A 44 -14.21 0.12 11.49
CA ARG A 44 -14.03 0.64 12.85
C ARG A 44 -13.34 2.00 12.81
N ARG A 45 -13.98 3.02 13.38
CA ARG A 45 -13.34 4.32 13.63
C ARG A 45 -12.11 4.14 14.51
N ALA A 46 -11.03 4.82 14.19
CA ALA A 46 -9.79 4.75 14.94
C ALA A 46 -8.99 6.04 14.80
N ARG A 47 -8.01 6.22 15.68
CA ARG A 47 -6.90 7.13 15.43
C ARG A 47 -5.76 6.34 14.79
N ILE A 48 -5.35 6.73 13.60
CA ILE A 48 -4.35 6.03 12.79
C ILE A 48 -3.00 6.73 12.97
N GLU A 49 -1.95 5.95 13.23
CA GLU A 49 -0.57 6.44 13.29
C GLU A 49 -0.12 6.93 11.91
N VAL A 50 0.41 8.16 11.84
CA VAL A 50 0.87 8.76 10.58
C VAL A 50 2.38 9.00 10.54
N GLY A 51 3.07 8.80 11.67
CA GLY A 51 4.52 8.98 11.81
C GLY A 51 4.84 9.75 13.09
N GLU A 52 6.07 9.58 13.60
CA GLU A 52 6.60 10.37 14.73
C GLU A 52 5.74 10.37 16.02
N GLY A 53 4.90 9.36 16.23
CA GLY A 53 3.97 9.30 17.37
C GLY A 53 2.67 10.06 17.15
N GLU A 54 2.49 10.71 16.00
CA GLU A 54 1.28 11.42 15.64
C GLU A 54 0.18 10.48 15.17
N LYS A 55 -1.05 10.79 15.59
CA LYS A 55 -2.24 10.05 15.18
C LYS A 55 -3.33 10.96 14.65
N GLN A 56 -3.94 10.58 13.54
CA GLN A 56 -5.03 11.33 12.90
C GLN A 56 -6.35 10.55 12.91
N GLN A 57 -7.47 11.26 12.74
CA GLN A 57 -8.80 10.63 12.74
C GLN A 57 -9.01 9.81 11.46
N GLY A 58 -9.44 8.56 11.61
CA GLY A 58 -9.50 7.62 10.53
C GLY A 58 -10.43 6.43 10.77
N ALA A 59 -10.27 5.40 9.95
CA ALA A 59 -10.96 4.13 10.05
C ALA A 59 -10.01 2.97 9.74
N ILE A 60 -10.26 1.84 10.38
CA ILE A 60 -9.67 0.54 10.06
C ILE A 60 -10.76 -0.30 9.41
N ILE A 61 -10.48 -0.79 8.21
CA ILE A 61 -11.29 -1.77 7.50
C ILE A 61 -10.71 -3.16 7.79
N PHE A 62 -11.59 -4.12 8.08
CA PHE A 62 -11.26 -5.48 8.55
C PHE A 62 -10.35 -5.50 9.79
N PRO A 63 -10.72 -4.85 10.91
CA PRO A 63 -9.86 -4.75 12.09
C PRO A 63 -9.50 -6.08 12.75
N GLY A 64 -10.29 -7.14 12.53
CA GLY A 64 -10.07 -8.49 13.06
C GLY A 64 -9.32 -9.43 12.11
N ASP A 65 -8.97 -8.98 10.90
CA ASP A 65 -8.26 -9.77 9.90
C ASP A 65 -7.04 -8.98 9.39
N GLY A 66 -5.87 -9.32 9.92
CA GLY A 66 -4.60 -8.66 9.55
C GLY A 66 -4.30 -8.73 8.06
N LYS A 67 -4.65 -9.83 7.39
CA LYS A 67 -4.38 -10.03 5.95
C LYS A 67 -5.26 -9.14 5.08
N ARG A 68 -6.44 -8.78 5.56
CA ARG A 68 -7.38 -7.90 4.85
C ARG A 68 -7.37 -6.46 5.35
N ARG A 69 -6.55 -6.18 6.37
CA ARG A 69 -6.52 -4.89 7.04
C ARG A 69 -6.15 -3.78 6.07
N ILE A 70 -6.94 -2.71 6.11
CA ILE A 70 -6.68 -1.44 5.44
C ILE A 70 -6.91 -0.34 6.46
N GLU A 71 -6.02 0.65 6.51
CA GLU A 71 -6.19 1.83 7.35
C GLU A 71 -6.40 3.05 6.46
N LEU A 72 -7.15 4.02 6.96
CA LEU A 72 -7.41 5.26 6.24
C LEU A 72 -7.54 6.43 7.21
N ILE A 73 -6.98 7.57 6.85
CA ILE A 73 -7.21 8.87 7.50
C ILE A 73 -8.10 9.75 6.64
N TRP A 74 -8.83 10.66 7.28
CA TRP A 74 -9.72 11.61 6.60
C TRP A 74 -9.11 13.01 6.57
N HIS A 75 -9.33 13.74 5.46
CA HIS A 75 -9.12 15.19 5.42
C HIS A 75 -10.11 15.89 6.37
N ASP A 76 -11.39 15.52 6.33
CA ASP A 76 -12.40 15.97 7.29
C ASP A 76 -12.67 14.86 8.31
N GLY A 77 -11.83 14.79 9.35
CA GLY A 77 -11.95 13.81 10.44
C GLY A 77 -13.29 13.88 11.17
N ALA A 78 -13.77 15.09 11.47
CA ALA A 78 -15.00 15.29 12.24
C ALA A 78 -16.23 14.74 11.50
N LYS A 79 -16.30 14.95 10.19
CA LYS A 79 -17.38 14.42 9.34
C LYS A 79 -17.07 13.04 8.75
N ARG A 80 -15.82 12.57 8.86
CA ARG A 80 -15.31 11.31 8.30
C ARG A 80 -15.53 11.24 6.79
N ARG A 81 -15.08 12.28 6.10
CA ARG A 81 -15.23 12.44 4.65
C ARG A 81 -13.90 12.78 4.02
N ARG A 82 -13.81 12.51 2.72
CA ARG A 82 -12.64 12.78 1.87
C ARG A 82 -11.41 12.04 2.40
N PRO A 83 -11.16 10.80 1.96
CA PRO A 83 -9.93 10.10 2.27
C PRO A 83 -8.72 11.00 2.02
N ALA A 84 -7.81 11.08 2.99
CA ALA A 84 -6.53 11.77 2.83
C ALA A 84 -5.45 10.77 2.39
N THR A 85 -5.31 9.69 3.15
CA THR A 85 -4.36 8.61 2.87
C THR A 85 -4.98 7.27 3.25
N ILE A 86 -4.78 6.28 2.39
CA ILE A 86 -5.05 4.86 2.63
C ILE A 86 -3.71 4.17 2.81
N TYR A 87 -3.59 3.33 3.84
CA TYR A 87 -2.40 2.56 4.16
C TYR A 87 -2.66 1.07 4.01
N ILE A 88 -1.76 0.40 3.30
CA ILE A 88 -1.54 -1.04 3.38
C ILE A 88 -0.23 -1.20 4.14
N ARG A 89 -0.33 -1.79 5.33
CA ARG A 89 0.81 -1.99 6.25
C ARG A 89 1.24 -3.45 6.27
N GLU A 90 2.39 -3.69 6.89
CA GLU A 90 2.92 -5.02 7.15
C GLU A 90 1.85 -5.99 7.71
N GLY A 91 1.88 -7.23 7.24
CA GLY A 91 0.90 -8.27 7.57
C GLY A 91 -0.35 -8.28 6.69
N SER A 92 -0.65 -7.19 5.98
CA SER A 92 -1.73 -7.13 5.00
C SER A 92 -1.31 -7.76 3.66
N THR A 93 -2.23 -8.51 3.04
CA THR A 93 -2.07 -9.08 1.70
C THR A 93 -2.86 -8.31 0.65
N GLN A 94 -3.36 -7.12 0.99
CA GLN A 94 -4.01 -6.25 0.02
C GLN A 94 -2.98 -5.73 -0.99
N VAL A 95 -3.42 -5.55 -2.23
CA VAL A 95 -2.58 -5.08 -3.33
C VAL A 95 -3.23 -3.88 -3.99
N VAL A 96 -2.44 -2.99 -4.57
CA VAL A 96 -2.90 -1.93 -5.46
C VAL A 96 -2.75 -2.37 -6.91
N GLN A 97 -3.70 -1.98 -7.75
CA GLN A 97 -3.58 -2.19 -9.20
C GLN A 97 -2.75 -1.06 -9.81
N THR A 98 -1.74 -1.41 -10.58
CA THR A 98 -0.98 -0.47 -11.40
C THR A 98 -1.63 -0.31 -12.78
N PRO A 99 -1.29 0.75 -13.54
CA PRO A 99 -1.83 0.95 -14.89
C PRO A 99 -1.52 -0.19 -15.88
N ASP A 100 -0.43 -0.94 -15.67
CA ASP A 100 -0.05 -2.09 -16.50
C ASP A 100 -0.63 -3.43 -16.03
N GLY A 101 -1.40 -3.40 -14.95
CA GLY A 101 -2.08 -4.57 -14.39
C GLY A 101 -1.26 -5.37 -13.38
N THR A 102 0.00 -5.00 -13.13
CA THR A 102 0.86 -5.63 -12.12
C THR A 102 0.35 -5.31 -10.71
N PRO A 103 0.00 -6.30 -9.87
CA PRO A 103 -0.35 -6.02 -8.49
C PRO A 103 0.90 -5.61 -7.69
N ILE A 104 0.82 -4.51 -6.95
CA ILE A 104 1.85 -4.13 -5.98
C ILE A 104 1.25 -4.28 -4.57
N GLY A 105 1.90 -5.10 -3.75
CA GLY A 105 1.53 -5.37 -2.36
C GLY A 105 2.76 -5.42 -1.46
N ILE A 106 2.53 -5.59 -0.15
CA ILE A 106 3.63 -5.85 0.79
C ILE A 106 4.46 -7.05 0.31
N GLY A 107 5.79 -6.92 0.35
CA GLY A 107 6.74 -7.93 -0.12
C GLY A 107 7.04 -7.86 -1.63
N THR A 108 6.41 -6.96 -2.38
CA THR A 108 6.70 -6.81 -3.81
C THR A 108 8.13 -6.32 -4.00
N SER A 109 8.91 -7.00 -4.85
CA SER A 109 10.32 -6.69 -5.06
C SER A 109 10.53 -5.35 -5.77
N LEU A 110 11.65 -4.67 -5.49
CA LEU A 110 12.07 -3.47 -6.21
C LEU A 110 12.02 -3.66 -7.73
N ALA A 111 12.54 -4.77 -8.25
CA ALA A 111 12.57 -5.06 -9.68
C ALA A 111 11.15 -5.18 -10.29
N THR A 112 10.20 -5.74 -9.54
CA THR A 112 8.79 -5.78 -9.95
C THR A 112 8.20 -4.38 -10.02
N VAL A 113 8.51 -3.51 -9.06
CA VAL A 113 8.04 -2.12 -9.06
C VAL A 113 8.69 -1.32 -10.20
N GLU A 114 9.99 -1.47 -10.46
CA GLU A 114 10.67 -0.85 -11.61
C GLU A 114 10.00 -1.26 -12.93
N LYS A 115 9.69 -2.55 -13.08
CA LYS A 115 8.99 -3.07 -14.27
C LYS A 115 7.60 -2.46 -14.41
N ALA A 116 6.82 -2.41 -13.32
CA ALA A 116 5.49 -1.82 -13.33
C ALA A 116 5.52 -0.31 -13.64
N ASN A 117 6.56 0.37 -13.18
CA ASN A 117 6.82 1.77 -13.52
C ASN A 117 7.25 1.96 -14.98
N GLY A 118 7.84 0.94 -15.60
CA GLY A 118 8.42 1.02 -16.94
C GLY A 118 9.83 1.61 -16.96
N GLY A 119 10.49 1.68 -15.80
CA GLY A 119 11.85 2.21 -15.66
C GLY A 119 12.21 2.56 -14.22
N PRO A 120 13.48 2.93 -13.97
CA PRO A 120 13.94 3.33 -12.65
C PRO A 120 13.22 4.58 -12.11
N PHE A 121 13.17 4.70 -10.79
CA PHE A 121 12.58 5.82 -10.06
C PHE A 121 13.55 6.31 -8.98
N THR A 122 13.30 7.48 -8.39
CA THR A 122 14.08 8.00 -7.25
C THR A 122 13.58 7.39 -5.95
N ILE A 123 14.50 6.92 -5.12
CA ILE A 123 14.25 6.32 -3.82
C ILE A 123 15.15 6.96 -2.75
N LEU A 124 14.61 7.20 -1.55
CA LEU A 124 15.41 7.63 -0.39
C LEU A 124 16.26 6.49 0.17
N GLY A 125 17.43 6.82 0.70
CA GLY A 125 18.31 5.88 1.40
C GLY A 125 17.67 5.22 2.61
N PHE A 126 18.34 4.24 3.22
CA PHE A 126 17.81 3.42 4.32
C PHE A 126 18.24 3.93 5.72
N GLY A 127 17.66 3.37 6.79
CA GLY A 127 18.13 3.57 8.17
C GLY A 127 17.66 4.85 8.87
N TRP A 128 16.62 5.51 8.37
CA TRP A 128 16.01 6.71 8.95
C TRP A 128 14.48 6.70 8.77
N ASP A 129 13.78 7.70 9.28
CA ASP A 129 12.32 7.77 9.37
C ASP A 129 11.59 7.81 8.01
N TYR A 130 12.20 8.42 6.98
CA TYR A 130 11.67 8.42 5.60
C TYR A 130 12.28 7.34 4.71
N ALA A 131 13.02 6.40 5.28
CA ALA A 131 13.82 5.44 4.56
C ALA A 131 13.07 4.69 3.44
N GLY A 132 13.77 4.47 2.32
CA GLY A 132 13.28 3.66 1.22
C GLY A 132 12.02 4.19 0.53
N THR A 133 11.61 5.43 0.77
CA THR A 133 10.44 6.02 0.11
C THR A 133 10.74 6.28 -1.37
N ALA A 134 9.88 5.80 -2.27
CA ALA A 134 9.88 6.21 -3.67
C ALA A 134 9.33 7.66 -3.78
N THR A 135 10.18 8.61 -4.14
CA THR A 135 9.85 10.06 -4.15
C THR A 135 9.50 10.60 -5.53
N ASP A 136 10.10 10.05 -6.59
CA ASP A 136 9.83 10.45 -7.97
C ASP A 136 9.82 9.25 -8.90
N TRP A 137 8.69 8.99 -9.55
CA TRP A 137 8.53 7.92 -10.54
C TRP A 137 9.24 8.20 -11.88
N ARG A 138 9.90 9.36 -12.03
CA ARG A 138 10.72 9.78 -13.17
C ARG A 138 10.00 9.70 -14.52
N GLY A 139 8.74 10.12 -14.53
CA GLY A 139 7.87 10.06 -15.71
C GLY A 139 7.32 8.66 -16.03
N GLY A 140 7.57 7.67 -15.17
CA GLY A 140 7.07 6.32 -15.31
C GLY A 140 5.56 6.18 -15.04
N LYS A 141 5.03 5.00 -15.35
CA LYS A 141 3.60 4.69 -15.32
C LYS A 141 2.99 4.83 -13.92
N LEU A 142 3.76 4.58 -12.86
CA LEU A 142 3.25 4.63 -11.49
C LEU A 142 2.94 6.06 -11.01
N ALA A 143 3.45 7.09 -11.69
CA ALA A 143 3.06 8.48 -11.46
C ALA A 143 1.55 8.72 -11.65
N LYS A 144 0.88 7.86 -12.44
CA LYS A 144 -0.55 7.92 -12.74
C LYS A 144 -1.33 6.75 -12.13
N ALA A 145 -0.71 5.97 -11.24
CA ALA A 145 -1.35 4.82 -10.62
C ALA A 145 -2.52 5.21 -9.71
N GLY A 146 -3.37 4.25 -9.38
CA GLY A 146 -4.41 4.42 -8.36
C GLY A 146 -5.72 5.06 -8.82
N GLY A 147 -5.87 5.54 -10.06
CA GLY A 147 -7.16 6.05 -10.55
C GLY A 147 -7.50 7.47 -10.07
N GLY A 148 -6.48 8.33 -9.92
CA GLY A 148 -6.64 9.76 -9.61
C GLY A 148 -6.05 10.22 -8.27
N CYS A 149 -5.39 9.34 -7.53
CA CYS A 149 -4.62 9.62 -6.33
C CYS A 149 -3.13 9.33 -6.58
N ARG A 150 -2.25 9.74 -5.66
CA ARG A 150 -0.82 9.41 -5.71
C ARG A 150 -0.59 8.04 -5.08
N LEU A 151 0.19 7.19 -5.75
CA LEU A 151 0.80 6.00 -5.16
C LEU A 151 2.15 6.36 -4.56
N LEU A 152 2.37 5.96 -3.31
CA LEU A 152 3.68 5.98 -2.64
C LEU A 152 3.99 4.58 -2.13
N VAL A 153 5.24 4.15 -2.33
CA VAL A 153 5.75 2.86 -1.86
C VAL A 153 6.97 3.14 -1.00
N ARG A 154 6.96 2.64 0.23
CA ARG A 154 8.17 2.59 1.07
C ARG A 154 8.75 1.21 1.04
N PHE A 155 10.04 1.15 0.71
CA PHE A 155 10.80 -0.06 0.62
C PHE A 155 11.57 -0.29 1.91
N HIS A 156 11.54 -1.52 2.40
CA HIS A 156 12.36 -1.94 3.53
C HIS A 156 13.47 -2.86 3.02
N ASP A 157 14.62 -2.81 3.67
CA ASP A 157 15.63 -3.84 3.52
C ASP A 157 15.09 -5.19 4.02
N THR A 158 15.73 -6.27 3.57
CA THR A 158 15.32 -7.63 3.92
C THR A 158 16.31 -8.24 4.91
N PRO A 159 15.86 -9.17 5.79
CA PRO A 159 16.78 -9.95 6.60
C PRO A 159 17.84 -10.61 5.71
N GLY A 160 19.12 -10.34 6.00
CA GLY A 160 20.23 -10.82 5.18
C GLY A 160 20.61 -9.93 3.99
N ALA A 161 20.12 -8.68 3.95
CA ALA A 161 20.61 -7.67 3.02
C ALA A 161 22.14 -7.55 3.08
N ASN A 162 22.75 -7.21 1.95
CA ASN A 162 24.20 -6.97 1.90
C ASN A 162 24.54 -5.76 2.77
N ALA A 163 25.14 -6.00 3.94
CA ALA A 163 25.42 -4.96 4.92
C ALA A 163 26.31 -3.83 4.37
N ALA A 164 27.31 -4.15 3.55
CA ALA A 164 28.19 -3.14 2.98
C ALA A 164 27.47 -2.29 1.92
N ALA A 165 26.56 -2.89 1.14
CA ALA A 165 25.72 -2.12 0.23
C ALA A 165 24.73 -1.25 1.01
N LEU A 166 24.05 -1.82 2.00
CA LEU A 166 23.10 -1.12 2.85
C LEU A 166 23.74 0.12 3.51
N ASP A 167 24.95 -0.01 4.05
CA ASP A 167 25.72 1.10 4.64
C ASP A 167 25.95 2.24 3.63
N ARG A 168 26.33 1.92 2.38
CA ARG A 168 26.55 2.92 1.32
C ARG A 168 25.30 3.63 0.85
N VAL A 169 24.14 2.99 0.97
CA VAL A 169 22.84 3.57 0.58
C VAL A 169 21.97 3.95 1.78
N SER A 170 22.57 4.09 2.96
CA SER A 170 21.89 4.55 4.17
C SER A 170 22.04 6.06 4.36
N GLY A 171 21.10 6.64 5.09
CA GLY A 171 21.04 8.07 5.39
C GLY A 171 20.10 8.86 4.49
N ASP A 172 20.01 10.15 4.80
CA ASP A 172 19.19 11.13 4.09
C ASP A 172 19.85 11.51 2.76
N SER A 173 19.63 10.67 1.75
CA SER A 173 20.12 10.85 0.39
C SER A 173 19.20 10.19 -0.61
N GLU A 174 19.19 10.73 -1.83
CA GLU A 174 18.42 10.18 -2.94
C GLU A 174 19.28 9.27 -3.82
N PHE A 175 18.71 8.14 -4.22
CA PHE A 175 19.33 7.18 -5.11
C PHE A 175 18.40 6.86 -6.28
N SER A 176 18.98 6.38 -7.39
CA SER A 176 18.19 5.68 -8.40
C SER A 176 17.81 4.30 -7.87
N SER A 177 16.58 3.83 -8.11
CA SER A 177 16.20 2.44 -7.84
C SER A 177 17.07 1.42 -8.59
N SER A 178 17.72 1.86 -9.68
CA SER A 178 18.63 1.02 -10.46
C SER A 178 20.08 1.05 -10.00
N ASP A 179 20.39 1.81 -8.94
CA ASP A 179 21.71 1.85 -8.34
C ASP A 179 22.16 0.44 -7.91
N ALA A 180 23.45 0.13 -8.09
CA ALA A 180 23.97 -1.21 -7.86
C ALA A 180 23.86 -1.63 -6.39
N ASP A 181 24.08 -0.69 -5.46
CA ASP A 181 23.98 -0.94 -4.03
C ASP A 181 22.52 -1.02 -3.59
N ILE A 182 21.64 -0.16 -4.12
CA ILE A 182 20.19 -0.28 -3.89
C ILE A 182 19.68 -1.66 -4.32
N ARG A 183 20.10 -2.16 -5.49
CA ARG A 183 19.73 -3.50 -5.96
C ARG A 183 20.36 -4.62 -5.13
N ALA A 184 21.58 -4.43 -4.63
CA ALA A 184 22.26 -5.41 -3.78
C ALA A 184 21.59 -5.59 -2.41
N VAL A 185 20.90 -4.55 -1.90
CA VAL A 185 20.05 -4.64 -0.69
C VAL A 185 18.81 -5.54 -0.92
N LYS A 186 18.38 -5.71 -2.18
CA LYS A 186 17.16 -6.44 -2.57
C LYS A 186 15.92 -6.00 -1.76
N PRO A 187 15.62 -4.69 -1.71
CA PRO A 187 14.55 -4.22 -0.86
C PRO A 187 13.16 -4.62 -1.42
N ILE A 188 12.19 -4.70 -0.52
CA ILE A 188 10.81 -5.06 -0.82
C ILE A 188 9.86 -3.97 -0.32
N ALA A 189 8.69 -3.83 -0.94
CA ALA A 189 7.67 -2.92 -0.45
C ALA A 189 7.22 -3.32 0.98
N GLY A 190 7.44 -2.44 1.95
CA GLY A 190 7.05 -2.62 3.35
C GLY A 190 5.85 -1.78 3.77
N GLU A 191 5.57 -0.71 3.02
CA GLU A 191 4.38 0.12 3.19
C GLU A 191 3.89 0.62 1.84
N ILE A 192 2.57 0.64 1.63
CA ILE A 192 1.96 1.19 0.42
C ILE A 192 0.90 2.20 0.82
N LEU A 193 0.97 3.38 0.22
CA LEU A 193 0.04 4.47 0.46
C LEU A 193 -0.65 4.88 -0.85
N LEU A 194 -1.94 5.13 -0.76
CA LEU A 194 -2.71 5.86 -1.77
C LEU A 194 -3.19 7.17 -1.14
N SER A 195 -2.82 8.31 -1.71
CA SER A 195 -3.09 9.62 -1.07
C SER A 195 -3.64 10.68 -2.03
N TRP A 196 -4.44 11.58 -1.47
CA TRP A 196 -4.97 12.75 -2.15
C TRP A 196 -4.31 14.00 -1.58
N GLY A 197 -3.85 14.89 -2.48
CA GLY A 197 -3.64 16.28 -2.11
C GLY A 197 -4.96 16.92 -1.65
N GLU A 198 -4.84 17.93 -0.80
CA GLU A 198 -6.00 18.70 -0.29
C GLU A 198 -6.88 19.28 -1.40
#